data_AF-A0A6G5RFX2-F1
#
_entry.id   AF-A0A6G5RFX2-F1
#
_cell.length_a   1.000
_cell.length_b   1.000
_cell.length_c   1.000
_cell.angle_alpha   90.00
_cell.angle_beta   90.00
_cell.angle_gamma   90.00
#
_symmetry.space_group_name_H-M   'P 1'
#
loop_
_entity.id
_entity.type
_entity.pdbx_description
1 polymer ?
#
loop_
_entity_poly.entity_id
_entity_poly.type
_entity_poly.pdbx_seq_one_letter_code
_entity_poly.pdbx_strand_id
1 'polypeptide(L)'
;MNRFSLAVSGGIARVTEAALGPYQTAVIRIGFSATWLLFLLRELPHRHELYGPDSPWSWDLAQQLVASNGSFTTLMWSDGRVWFEIVYALAVLSSALLMLGWRTRTMSVLFMAGVLSLQNRSVFMGDGGDNVLHLMSIYLVFTRCARVWSLDARRAARDRAARARGERVTDRTGPALWGVLGFVLVAATLAGRMQGGWLIPALLWTVWVVQALWWLVGRRARTDEPRVLLDVIANIVHNGALLVIMAEACLIYATAGWYKIQGSRWQDGTAVYYPLHLEYFSPWPALADLLSASGTMVLLVTYGTVLVQVAFPFTLFNRRVKNVLLAVMMTEHAVIAVVLGLPFFSLAMIAADAVFLPTGFLRRLGGRAARARDRLPRRGGRTPLPGQRAHESPEATHVGFGA
;
A
#
# COMPACT_ATOMS: atom_id res chain seq x y z
N MET A 1 -37.56 -20.54 -2.28
CA MET A 1 -36.46 -19.77 -1.64
C MET A 1 -36.79 -18.29 -1.68
N ASN A 2 -36.74 -17.60 -0.54
CA ASN A 2 -37.06 -16.17 -0.43
C ASN A 2 -35.97 -15.32 -1.15
N ARG A 3 -36.36 -14.19 -1.78
CA ARG A 3 -35.43 -13.24 -2.42
C ARG A 3 -34.32 -12.79 -1.48
N PHE A 4 -34.63 -12.67 -0.18
CA PHE A 4 -33.65 -12.38 0.86
C PHE A 4 -32.58 -13.48 0.98
N SER A 5 -32.99 -14.75 1.05
CA SER A 5 -32.06 -15.89 1.14
C SER A 5 -31.15 -16.00 -0.09
N LEU A 6 -31.68 -15.70 -1.29
CA LEU A 6 -30.90 -15.65 -2.52
C LEU A 6 -29.88 -14.50 -2.50
N ALA A 7 -30.27 -13.31 -2.02
CA ALA A 7 -29.37 -12.17 -1.90
C ALA A 7 -28.26 -12.43 -0.88
N VAL A 8 -28.58 -13.01 0.27
CA VAL A 8 -27.60 -13.39 1.31
C VAL A 8 -26.64 -14.45 0.78
N SER A 9 -27.16 -15.52 0.15
CA SER A 9 -26.33 -16.57 -0.44
C SER A 9 -25.38 -16.03 -1.52
N GLY A 10 -25.90 -15.19 -2.43
CA GLY A 10 -25.07 -14.53 -3.45
C GLY A 10 -24.02 -13.59 -2.86
N GLY A 11 -24.34 -12.91 -1.75
CA GLY A 11 -23.39 -12.08 -1.01
C GLY A 11 -22.26 -12.91 -0.39
N ILE A 12 -22.60 -14.01 0.28
CA ILE A 12 -21.64 -14.95 0.88
C ILE A 12 -20.73 -15.52 -0.21
N ALA A 13 -21.29 -16.06 -1.29
CA ALA A 13 -20.53 -16.60 -2.42
C ALA A 13 -19.55 -15.56 -2.98
N ARG A 14 -19.99 -14.31 -3.15
CA ARG A 14 -19.14 -13.24 -3.67
C ARG A 14 -17.94 -12.93 -2.77
N VAL A 15 -18.14 -12.94 -1.44
CA VAL A 15 -17.08 -12.64 -0.46
C VAL A 15 -16.11 -13.82 -0.30
N THR A 16 -16.57 -15.05 -0.48
CA THR A 16 -15.73 -16.25 -0.35
C THR A 16 -14.97 -16.59 -1.65
N GLU A 17 -15.56 -16.36 -2.81
CA GLU A 17 -14.97 -16.73 -4.11
C GLU A 17 -13.94 -15.73 -4.63
N ALA A 18 -14.10 -14.44 -4.30
CA ALA A 18 -13.32 -13.38 -4.91
C ALA A 18 -12.73 -12.38 -3.91
N ALA A 19 -11.49 -11.98 -4.18
CA ALA A 19 -10.88 -10.80 -3.60
C ALA A 19 -11.45 -9.53 -4.25
N LEU A 20 -12.18 -8.73 -3.47
CA LEU A 20 -12.83 -7.51 -3.94
C LEU A 20 -11.83 -6.36 -4.09
N GLY A 21 -12.14 -5.40 -4.96
CA GLY A 21 -11.31 -4.21 -5.15
C GLY A 21 -9.81 -4.46 -5.48
N PRO A 22 -9.46 -5.37 -6.43
CA PRO A 22 -8.06 -5.68 -6.71
C PRO A 22 -7.26 -4.47 -7.22
N TYR A 23 -7.90 -3.56 -7.95
CA TYR A 23 -7.26 -2.34 -8.43
C TYR A 23 -7.08 -1.31 -7.32
N GLN A 24 -8.09 -1.13 -6.48
CA GLN A 24 -8.04 -0.23 -5.33
C GLN A 24 -6.90 -0.63 -4.39
N THR A 25 -6.85 -1.90 -4.01
CA THR A 25 -5.80 -2.41 -3.12
C THR A 25 -4.41 -2.39 -3.75
N ALA A 26 -4.30 -2.51 -5.07
CA ALA A 26 -3.03 -2.30 -5.77
C ALA A 26 -2.58 -0.83 -5.74
N VAL A 27 -3.50 0.14 -5.88
CA VAL A 27 -3.15 1.58 -5.75
C VAL A 27 -2.76 1.91 -4.33
N ILE A 28 -3.50 1.43 -3.33
CA ILE A 28 -3.17 1.63 -1.90
C ILE A 28 -1.77 1.10 -1.61
N ARG A 29 -1.44 -0.11 -2.06
CA ARG A 29 -0.09 -0.68 -1.94
C ARG A 29 0.96 0.24 -2.55
N ILE A 30 0.78 0.66 -3.81
CA ILE A 30 1.72 1.53 -4.51
C ILE A 30 1.84 2.89 -3.82
N GLY A 31 0.72 3.50 -3.44
CA GLY A 31 0.65 4.81 -2.80
C GLY A 31 1.39 4.82 -1.48
N PHE A 32 1.01 3.99 -0.51
CA PHE A 32 1.66 3.99 0.81
C PHE A 32 3.13 3.58 0.76
N SER A 33 3.48 2.59 -0.06
CA SER A 33 4.89 2.20 -0.20
C SER A 33 5.73 3.26 -0.93
N ALA A 34 5.16 3.99 -1.89
CA ALA A 34 5.83 5.11 -2.53
C ALA A 34 5.98 6.30 -1.58
N THR A 35 4.92 6.66 -0.83
CA THR A 35 4.97 7.74 0.16
C THR A 35 6.08 7.49 1.17
N TRP A 36 6.11 6.29 1.77
CA TRP A 36 7.13 5.93 2.75
C TRP A 36 8.53 5.85 2.13
N LEU A 37 8.67 5.29 0.92
CA LEU A 37 9.96 5.25 0.23
C LEU A 37 10.50 6.66 -0.04
N LEU A 38 9.68 7.56 -0.58
CA LEU A 38 10.07 8.93 -0.87
C LEU A 38 10.42 9.70 0.40
N PHE A 39 9.68 9.44 1.48
CA PHE A 39 9.96 10.00 2.80
C PHE A 39 11.35 9.59 3.29
N LEU A 40 11.64 8.29 3.33
CA LEU A 40 12.96 7.78 3.71
C LEU A 40 14.07 8.32 2.79
N LEU A 41 13.86 8.37 1.48
CA LEU A 41 14.87 8.90 0.56
C LEU A 41 15.17 10.38 0.79
N ARG A 42 14.15 11.18 1.16
CA ARG A 42 14.34 12.59 1.53
C ARG A 42 15.13 12.73 2.82
N GLU A 43 14.86 11.88 3.80
CA GLU A 43 15.47 11.94 5.13
C GLU A 43 16.85 11.29 5.21
N LEU A 44 17.26 10.59 4.14
CA LEU A 44 18.54 9.90 4.08
C LEU A 44 19.72 10.74 4.59
N PRO A 45 19.88 12.04 4.28
CA PRO A 45 21.00 12.84 4.78
C PRO A 45 20.99 13.04 6.30
N HIS A 46 19.81 13.11 6.93
CA HIS A 46 19.62 13.45 8.35
C HIS A 46 19.19 12.26 9.20
N ARG A 47 19.14 11.05 8.62
CA ARG A 47 18.59 9.83 9.25
C ARG A 47 19.16 9.51 10.64
N HIS A 48 20.45 9.83 10.88
CA HIS A 48 21.09 9.57 12.17
C HIS A 48 20.62 10.52 13.27
N GLU A 49 20.36 11.78 12.93
CA GLU A 49 19.81 12.79 13.85
C GLU A 49 18.32 12.55 14.10
N LEU A 50 17.60 12.08 13.09
CA LEU A 50 16.15 11.84 13.20
C LEU A 50 15.80 10.56 13.97
N TYR A 51 16.51 9.45 13.70
CA TYR A 51 16.16 8.12 14.20
C TYR A 51 17.33 7.33 14.78
N GLY A 52 18.56 7.81 14.57
CA GLY A 52 19.77 7.09 14.89
C GLY A 52 20.30 7.38 16.29
N PRO A 53 21.57 6.98 16.54
CA PRO A 53 22.26 7.22 17.81
C PRO A 53 22.50 8.70 18.10
N ASP A 54 22.63 9.53 17.06
CA ASP A 54 22.91 10.97 17.17
C ASP A 54 21.64 11.79 17.44
N SER A 55 20.50 11.12 17.67
CA SER A 55 19.22 11.79 17.86
C SER A 55 19.15 12.52 19.20
N PRO A 56 18.66 13.77 19.24
CA PRO A 56 18.36 14.46 20.51
C PRO A 56 17.37 13.67 21.37
N TRP A 57 16.49 12.88 20.74
CA TRP A 57 15.68 11.89 21.41
C TRP A 57 16.53 10.65 21.71
N SER A 58 17.18 10.69 22.87
CA SER A 58 18.17 9.70 23.29
C SER A 58 17.58 8.28 23.34
N TRP A 59 18.48 7.30 23.25
CA TRP A 59 18.12 5.89 23.34
C TRP A 59 17.34 5.55 24.60
N ASP A 60 17.77 6.08 25.75
CA ASP A 60 17.15 5.80 27.06
C ASP A 60 15.73 6.36 27.14
N LEU A 61 15.49 7.57 26.62
CA LEU A 61 14.16 8.16 26.55
C LEU A 61 13.24 7.36 25.62
N ALA A 62 13.76 6.94 24.47
CA ALA A 62 13.02 6.06 23.57
C ALA A 62 12.68 4.73 24.24
N GLN A 63 13.62 4.15 25.00
CA GLN A 63 13.39 2.90 25.74
C GLN A 63 12.30 3.04 26.80
N GLN A 64 12.30 4.14 27.57
CA GLN A 64 11.27 4.41 28.57
C GLN A 64 9.89 4.57 27.92
N LEU A 65 9.80 5.33 26.82
CA LEU A 65 8.54 5.51 26.10
C LEU A 65 8.00 4.17 25.56
N VAL A 66 8.86 3.39 24.91
CA VAL A 66 8.51 2.07 24.36
C VAL A 66 8.09 1.10 25.45
N ALA A 67 8.78 1.09 26.59
CA ALA A 67 8.41 0.28 27.74
C ALA A 67 7.05 0.70 28.33
N SER A 68 6.73 1.99 28.33
CA SER A 68 5.47 2.49 28.90
C SER A 68 4.23 2.18 28.05
N ASN A 69 4.37 2.18 26.72
CA ASN A 69 3.26 2.00 25.79
C ASN A 69 3.25 0.63 25.09
N GLY A 70 4.28 -0.19 25.28
CA GLY A 70 4.41 -1.50 24.67
C GLY A 70 4.57 -1.46 23.14
N SER A 71 5.00 -0.34 22.57
CA SER A 71 5.16 -0.19 21.12
C SER A 71 6.25 -1.11 20.55
N PHE A 72 6.08 -1.52 19.29
CA PHE A 72 7.04 -2.40 18.63
C PHE A 72 8.04 -1.59 17.81
N THR A 73 9.34 -1.80 18.03
CA THR A 73 10.40 -1.27 17.17
C THR A 73 11.62 -2.17 17.19
N THR A 74 12.14 -2.52 16.00
CA THR A 74 13.38 -3.28 15.89
C THR A 74 14.61 -2.40 16.14
N LEU A 75 14.48 -1.07 16.04
CA LEU A 75 15.58 -0.16 16.31
C LEU A 75 16.03 -0.26 17.77
N MET A 76 15.16 -0.61 18.71
CA MET A 76 15.50 -0.80 20.13
C MET A 76 16.21 -2.13 20.44
N TRP A 77 16.54 -2.95 19.44
CA TRP A 77 17.27 -4.21 19.65
C TRP A 77 18.78 -4.02 19.79
N SER A 78 19.34 -2.93 19.27
CA SER A 78 20.73 -2.55 19.47
C SER A 78 20.91 -1.06 19.19
N ASP A 79 21.66 -0.40 20.06
CA ASP A 79 22.09 1.00 19.95
C ASP A 79 23.21 1.20 18.92
N GLY A 80 23.72 0.11 18.33
CA GLY A 80 24.82 0.15 17.37
C GLY A 80 24.43 0.80 16.04
N ARG A 81 25.30 1.68 15.53
CA ARG A 81 25.14 2.35 14.23
C ARG A 81 24.94 1.37 13.06
N VAL A 82 25.62 0.23 13.10
CA VAL A 82 25.48 -0.82 12.06
C VAL A 82 24.07 -1.41 12.05
N TRP A 83 23.49 -1.66 13.23
CA TRP A 83 22.13 -2.18 13.34
C TRP A 83 21.11 -1.18 12.78
N PHE A 84 21.25 0.09 13.16
CA PHE A 84 20.44 1.17 12.62
C PHE A 84 20.46 1.20 11.08
N GLU A 85 21.64 1.16 10.46
CA GLU A 85 21.77 1.18 8.99
C GLU A 85 21.12 -0.04 8.33
N ILE A 86 21.23 -1.23 8.94
CA ILE A 86 20.57 -2.44 8.43
C ILE A 86 19.05 -2.27 8.46
N VAL A 87 18.48 -1.83 9.59
CA VAL A 87 17.03 -1.63 9.72
C VAL A 87 16.54 -0.57 8.74
N TYR A 88 17.25 0.54 8.61
CA TYR A 88 16.91 1.62 7.69
C TYR A 88 16.97 1.17 6.23
N ALA A 89 18.05 0.50 5.82
CA ALA A 89 18.19 -0.05 4.47
C ALA A 89 17.12 -1.09 4.15
N LEU A 90 16.76 -1.95 5.11
CA LEU A 90 15.65 -2.90 4.96
C LEU A 90 14.30 -2.20 4.84
N ALA A 91 14.06 -1.10 5.55
CA ALA A 91 12.84 -0.29 5.40
C ALA A 91 12.75 0.32 3.98
N VAL A 92 13.83 0.89 3.47
CA VAL A 92 13.90 1.42 2.10
C VAL A 92 13.67 0.30 1.07
N LEU A 93 14.39 -0.81 1.19
CA LEU A 93 14.32 -1.93 0.26
C LEU A 93 12.94 -2.59 0.26
N SER A 94 12.37 -2.85 1.43
CA SER A 94 11.03 -3.45 1.54
C SER A 94 9.95 -2.53 0.96
N SER A 95 10.07 -1.22 1.12
CA SER A 95 9.17 -0.23 0.51
C SER A 95 9.25 -0.28 -1.01
N ALA A 96 10.45 -0.26 -1.59
CA ALA A 96 10.63 -0.36 -3.04
C ALA A 96 10.10 -1.68 -3.60
N LEU A 97 10.40 -2.81 -2.94
CA LEU A 97 9.95 -4.12 -3.38
C LEU A 97 8.43 -4.30 -3.21
N LEU A 98 7.83 -3.74 -2.16
CA LEU A 98 6.38 -3.73 -1.97
C LEU A 98 5.68 -2.88 -3.02
N MET A 99 6.23 -1.70 -3.36
CA MET A 99 5.73 -0.83 -4.42
C MET A 99 5.65 -1.57 -5.76
N LEU A 100 6.75 -2.25 -6.13
CA LEU A 100 6.82 -3.10 -7.32
C LEU A 100 5.92 -4.36 -7.22
N GLY A 101 5.49 -4.73 -6.02
CA GLY A 101 4.68 -5.90 -5.74
C GLY A 101 5.46 -7.20 -5.98
N TRP A 102 6.70 -7.25 -5.50
CA TRP A 102 7.53 -8.46 -5.46
C TRP A 102 7.37 -9.15 -4.11
N ARG A 103 7.03 -10.44 -4.10
CA ARG A 103 6.85 -11.24 -2.86
C ARG A 103 6.00 -10.50 -1.83
N THR A 104 4.86 -9.97 -2.28
CA THR A 104 4.09 -8.95 -1.55
C THR A 104 3.68 -9.40 -0.15
N ARG A 105 3.37 -10.69 0.07
CA ARG A 105 3.05 -11.22 1.41
C ARG A 105 4.19 -11.07 2.41
N THR A 106 5.43 -11.23 1.94
CA THR A 106 6.63 -11.09 2.77
C THR A 106 7.02 -9.63 2.88
N MET A 107 7.02 -8.89 1.77
CA MET A 107 7.41 -7.49 1.76
C MET A 107 6.42 -6.60 2.52
N SER A 108 5.12 -6.93 2.60
CA SER A 108 4.17 -6.18 3.42
C SER A 108 4.50 -6.26 4.91
N VAL A 109 4.94 -7.43 5.39
CA VAL A 109 5.37 -7.62 6.78
C VAL A 109 6.65 -6.87 7.07
N LEU A 110 7.64 -6.94 6.16
CA LEU A 110 8.89 -6.20 6.31
C LEU A 110 8.67 -4.68 6.24
N PHE A 111 7.78 -4.24 5.36
CA PHE A 111 7.36 -2.84 5.25
C PHE A 111 6.71 -2.37 6.54
N MET A 112 5.74 -3.13 7.07
CA MET A 112 5.12 -2.85 8.38
C MET A 112 6.17 -2.76 9.48
N ALA A 113 7.05 -3.76 9.59
CA ALA A 113 8.12 -3.73 10.60
C ALA A 113 9.03 -2.50 10.46
N GLY A 114 9.37 -2.10 9.23
CA GLY A 114 10.14 -0.88 8.96
C GLY A 114 9.40 0.39 9.39
N VAL A 115 8.15 0.57 8.98
CA VAL A 115 7.30 1.72 9.36
C VAL A 115 7.19 1.82 10.88
N LEU A 116 6.77 0.73 11.53
CA LEU A 116 6.62 0.68 12.99
C LEU A 116 7.95 0.99 13.71
N SER A 117 9.08 0.50 13.17
CA SER A 117 10.36 0.68 13.83
C SER A 117 10.84 2.12 13.84
N LEU A 118 10.75 2.84 12.71
CA LEU A 118 11.17 4.24 12.65
C LEU A 118 10.18 5.17 13.35
N GLN A 119 8.87 4.98 13.14
CA GLN A 119 7.87 5.86 13.75
C GLN A 119 7.83 5.72 15.28
N ASN A 120 7.93 4.50 15.81
CA ASN A 120 7.96 4.31 17.28
C ASN A 120 9.32 4.69 17.90
N ARG A 121 10.39 4.80 17.09
CA ARG A 121 11.70 5.30 17.57
C ARG A 121 11.68 6.81 17.82
N SER A 122 10.94 7.58 17.02
CA SER A 122 10.88 9.05 17.08
C SER A 122 9.45 9.56 16.89
N VAL A 123 8.60 9.38 17.90
CA VAL A 123 7.15 9.67 17.85
C VAL A 123 6.83 11.15 17.61
N PHE A 124 7.69 12.07 18.04
CA PHE A 124 7.44 13.51 17.95
C PHE A 124 7.74 14.12 16.57
N MET A 125 8.38 13.36 15.67
CA MET A 125 8.75 13.86 14.35
C MET A 125 7.60 13.75 13.33
N GLY A 126 6.58 12.94 13.62
CA GLY A 126 5.50 12.64 12.69
C GLY A 126 4.31 13.61 12.74
N ASP A 127 3.48 13.55 11.70
CA ASP A 127 2.21 14.27 11.60
C ASP A 127 0.99 13.31 11.50
N GLY A 128 -0.19 13.85 11.18
CA GLY A 128 -1.40 13.04 11.02
C GLY A 128 -1.29 11.95 9.95
N GLY A 129 -0.50 12.18 8.90
CA GLY A 129 -0.27 11.26 7.79
C GLY A 129 0.62 10.08 8.19
N ASP A 130 1.54 10.29 9.14
CA ASP A 130 2.31 9.22 9.75
C ASP A 130 1.44 8.22 10.49
N ASN A 131 0.42 8.71 11.21
CA ASN A 131 -0.57 7.84 11.86
C ASN A 131 -1.35 7.01 10.83
N VAL A 132 -1.72 7.60 9.69
CA VAL A 132 -2.37 6.87 8.60
C VAL A 132 -1.42 5.81 8.02
N LEU A 133 -0.17 6.17 7.76
CA LEU A 133 0.87 5.23 7.31
C LEU A 133 1.07 4.07 8.28
N HIS A 134 1.09 4.36 9.58
CA HIS A 134 1.22 3.37 10.66
C HIS A 134 0.13 2.30 10.56
N LEU A 135 -1.14 2.73 10.57
CA LEU A 135 -2.31 1.84 10.49
C LEU A 135 -2.35 1.09 9.15
N MET A 136 -2.12 1.80 8.05
CA MET A 136 -2.20 1.23 6.71
C MET A 136 -1.09 0.20 6.45
N SER A 137 0.08 0.36 7.06
CA SER A 137 1.16 -0.62 6.99
C SER A 137 0.73 -1.97 7.58
N ILE A 138 -0.01 -1.95 8.70
CA ILE A 138 -0.57 -3.14 9.35
C ILE A 138 -1.70 -3.73 8.49
N TYR A 139 -2.65 -2.90 8.04
CA TYR A 139 -3.78 -3.37 7.24
C TYR A 139 -3.33 -4.02 5.93
N LEU A 140 -2.29 -3.50 5.30
CA LEU A 140 -1.73 -4.05 4.06
C LEU A 140 -1.26 -5.51 4.20
N VAL A 141 -0.81 -5.95 5.38
CA VAL A 141 -0.42 -7.35 5.64
C VAL A 141 -1.58 -8.32 5.36
N PHE A 142 -2.81 -7.89 5.63
CA PHE A 142 -4.02 -8.68 5.46
C PHE A 142 -4.63 -8.56 4.06
N THR A 143 -4.05 -7.75 3.17
CA THR A 143 -4.60 -7.53 1.83
C THR A 143 -3.94 -8.40 0.75
N ARG A 144 -4.75 -8.89 -0.19
CA ARG A 144 -4.32 -9.48 -1.47
C ARG A 144 -3.99 -8.40 -2.51
N CYS A 145 -3.21 -7.38 -2.14
CA CYS A 145 -2.91 -6.21 -2.98
C CYS A 145 -1.97 -6.49 -4.18
N ALA A 146 -1.57 -7.74 -4.39
CA ALA A 146 -0.66 -8.14 -5.47
C ALA A 146 -1.37 -8.77 -6.69
N ARG A 147 -2.71 -8.73 -6.77
CA ARG A 147 -3.47 -9.39 -7.85
C ARG A 147 -3.34 -8.70 -9.20
N VAL A 148 -3.11 -7.38 -9.21
CA VAL A 148 -2.88 -6.56 -10.40
C VAL A 148 -1.73 -5.59 -10.15
N TRP A 149 -1.15 -5.08 -11.23
CA TRP A 149 -0.06 -4.09 -11.22
C TRP A 149 1.09 -4.45 -10.27
N SER A 150 1.52 -5.70 -10.28
CA SER A 150 2.59 -6.22 -9.44
C SER A 150 3.50 -7.18 -10.23
N LEU A 151 4.73 -7.35 -9.76
CA LEU A 151 5.62 -8.41 -10.27
C LEU A 151 5.09 -9.81 -9.94
N ASP A 152 4.42 -9.97 -8.80
CA ASP A 152 3.79 -11.23 -8.40
C ASP A 152 2.64 -11.64 -9.33
N ALA A 153 1.79 -10.71 -9.79
CA ALA A 153 0.74 -10.99 -10.78
C ALA A 153 1.34 -11.44 -12.12
N ARG A 154 2.44 -10.79 -12.53
CA ARG A 154 3.18 -11.18 -13.74
C ARG A 154 3.80 -12.56 -13.60
N ARG A 155 4.40 -12.88 -12.45
CA ARG A 155 4.96 -14.20 -12.14
C ARG A 155 3.85 -15.26 -12.16
N ALA A 156 2.74 -15.03 -11.47
CA ALA A 156 1.60 -15.96 -11.45
C ALA A 156 0.99 -16.21 -12.85
N ALA A 157 0.96 -15.20 -13.72
CA ALA A 157 0.54 -15.39 -15.11
C ALA A 157 1.51 -16.27 -15.91
N ARG A 158 2.82 -16.04 -15.77
CA ARG A 158 3.87 -16.85 -16.40
C ARG A 158 3.86 -18.29 -15.90
N ASP A 159 3.74 -18.49 -14.59
CA ASP A 159 3.70 -19.82 -13.99
C ASP A 159 2.49 -20.62 -14.46
N ARG A 160 1.32 -19.97 -14.60
CA ARG A 160 0.12 -20.61 -15.19
C ARG A 160 0.35 -21.03 -16.63
N ALA A 161 0.95 -20.17 -17.45
CA ALA A 161 1.28 -20.48 -18.84
C ALA A 161 2.32 -21.61 -18.96
N ALA A 162 3.33 -21.63 -18.09
CA ALA A 162 4.34 -22.70 -18.03
C ALA A 162 3.71 -24.05 -17.64
N ARG A 163 2.86 -24.08 -16.61
CA ARG A 163 2.13 -25.29 -16.21
C ARG A 163 1.19 -25.79 -17.32
N ALA A 164 0.55 -24.89 -18.07
CA ALA A 164 -0.27 -25.26 -19.22
C ALA A 164 0.55 -25.91 -20.36
N ARG A 165 1.86 -25.63 -20.45
CA ARG A 165 2.80 -26.30 -21.35
C ARG A 165 3.45 -27.57 -20.74
N GLY A 166 3.05 -27.98 -19.54
CA GLY A 166 3.65 -29.12 -18.84
C GLY A 166 5.01 -28.85 -18.18
N GLU A 167 5.46 -27.59 -18.15
CA GLU A 167 6.74 -27.22 -17.52
C GLU A 167 6.63 -27.21 -15.99
N ARG A 168 7.67 -27.74 -15.31
CA ARG A 168 7.78 -27.66 -13.85
C ARG A 168 8.25 -26.27 -13.41
N VAL A 169 7.38 -25.53 -12.75
CA VAL A 169 7.72 -24.26 -12.09
C VAL A 169 8.26 -24.54 -10.70
N THR A 170 9.51 -24.14 -10.42
CA THR A 170 10.13 -24.27 -9.10
C THR A 170 10.35 -22.89 -8.46
N ASP A 171 9.94 -22.74 -7.20
CA ASP A 171 10.15 -21.52 -6.42
C ASP A 171 11.14 -21.78 -5.28
N ARG A 172 12.37 -21.27 -5.44
CA ARG A 172 13.43 -21.35 -4.42
C ARG A 172 13.44 -20.12 -3.49
N THR A 173 13.04 -18.97 -4.02
CA THR A 173 13.07 -17.70 -3.30
C THR A 173 12.08 -17.65 -2.13
N GLY A 174 10.90 -18.27 -2.27
CA GLY A 174 9.91 -18.33 -1.19
C GLY A 174 10.46 -19.05 0.05
N PRO A 175 10.91 -20.31 -0.06
CA PRO A 175 11.52 -21.05 1.04
C PRO A 175 12.75 -20.37 1.65
N ALA A 176 13.62 -19.77 0.82
CA ALA A 176 14.78 -19.05 1.31
C ALA A 176 14.40 -17.85 2.19
N LEU A 177 13.46 -17.01 1.72
CA LEU A 177 12.93 -15.89 2.52
C LEU A 177 12.28 -16.37 3.81
N TRP A 178 11.47 -17.44 3.73
CA TRP A 178 10.81 -18.01 4.91
C TRP A 178 11.82 -18.51 5.95
N GLY A 179 12.87 -19.19 5.51
CA GLY A 179 13.93 -19.70 6.38
C GLY A 179 14.73 -18.59 7.06
N VAL A 180 15.16 -17.58 6.28
CA VAL A 180 15.89 -16.41 6.82
C VAL A 180 15.05 -15.64 7.82
N LEU A 181 13.79 -15.34 7.48
CA LEU A 181 12.90 -14.60 8.38
C LEU A 181 12.50 -15.41 9.62
N GLY A 182 12.35 -16.73 9.48
CA GLY A 182 12.11 -17.63 10.60
C GLY A 182 13.30 -17.64 11.57
N PHE A 183 14.52 -17.71 11.05
CA PHE A 183 15.72 -17.63 11.86
C PHE A 183 15.79 -16.30 12.63
N VAL A 184 15.55 -15.17 11.96
CA VAL A 184 15.53 -13.85 12.60
C VAL A 184 14.45 -13.78 13.69
N LEU A 185 13.23 -14.29 13.42
CA LEU A 185 12.12 -14.26 14.36
C LEU A 185 12.39 -15.13 15.60
N VAL A 186 12.93 -16.33 15.41
CA VAL A 186 13.37 -17.22 16.51
C VAL A 186 14.46 -16.54 17.33
N ALA A 187 15.53 -16.05 16.68
CA ALA A 187 16.64 -15.41 17.36
C ALA A 187 16.21 -14.18 18.17
N ALA A 188 15.37 -13.30 17.59
CA ALA A 188 14.84 -12.13 18.29
C ALA A 188 13.95 -12.52 19.48
N THR A 189 13.14 -13.57 19.35
CA THR A 189 12.28 -14.07 20.44
C THR A 189 13.11 -14.64 21.58
N LEU A 190 14.11 -15.49 21.27
CA LEU A 190 15.00 -16.10 22.27
C LEU A 190 15.89 -15.06 22.97
N ALA A 191 16.30 -14.02 22.25
CA ALA A 191 17.07 -12.91 22.81
C ALA A 191 16.23 -11.90 23.60
N GLY A 192 14.93 -12.17 23.82
CA GLY A 192 14.05 -11.27 24.57
C GLY A 192 13.75 -9.93 23.88
N ARG A 193 14.05 -9.80 22.59
CA ARG A 193 13.90 -8.56 21.82
C ARG A 193 12.45 -8.25 21.41
N MET A 194 11.53 -9.18 21.70
CA MET A 194 10.10 -9.07 21.43
C MET A 194 9.29 -8.76 22.70
N GLN A 195 9.95 -8.36 23.79
CA GLN A 195 9.31 -8.00 25.05
C GLN A 195 8.65 -6.62 24.92
N GLY A 196 7.32 -6.57 25.01
CA GLY A 196 6.49 -5.40 24.73
C GLY A 196 5.03 -5.81 24.48
N GLY A 197 4.30 -5.05 23.67
CA GLY A 197 2.93 -5.40 23.27
C GLY A 197 2.87 -6.73 22.52
N TRP A 198 1.92 -7.60 22.89
CA TRP A 198 1.81 -8.96 22.34
C TRP A 198 1.38 -9.02 20.87
N LEU A 199 0.67 -7.99 20.39
CA LEU A 199 -0.01 -7.99 19.10
C LEU A 199 0.95 -8.20 17.91
N ILE A 200 2.02 -7.40 17.83
CA ILE A 200 2.95 -7.46 16.69
C ILE A 200 3.78 -8.76 16.69
N PRO A 201 4.37 -9.21 17.80
CA PRO A 201 5.02 -10.52 17.86
C PRO A 201 4.08 -11.67 17.49
N ALA A 202 2.84 -11.69 18.00
CA ALA A 202 1.87 -12.71 17.65
C ALA A 202 1.50 -12.69 16.16
N LEU A 203 1.37 -11.49 15.58
CA LEU A 203 1.13 -11.31 14.15
C LEU A 203 2.29 -11.86 13.31
N LEU A 204 3.53 -11.54 13.66
CA LEU A 204 4.74 -12.00 12.95
C LEU A 204 4.83 -13.53 12.94
N TRP A 205 4.65 -14.17 14.09
CA TRP A 205 4.62 -15.63 14.21
C TRP A 205 3.46 -16.26 13.43
N THR A 206 2.26 -15.68 13.54
CA THR A 206 1.08 -16.17 12.82
C THR A 206 1.30 -16.13 11.31
N VAL A 207 1.78 -14.99 10.78
CA VAL A 207 2.03 -14.86 9.34
C VAL A 207 3.13 -15.82 8.87
N TRP A 208 4.18 -16.01 9.66
CA TRP A 208 5.26 -16.94 9.34
C TRP A 208 4.76 -18.40 9.27
N VAL A 209 3.95 -18.84 10.24
CA VAL A 209 3.33 -20.18 10.25
C VAL A 209 2.34 -20.34 9.08
N VAL A 210 1.49 -19.35 8.84
CA VAL A 210 0.52 -19.38 7.74
C VAL A 210 1.22 -19.48 6.37
N GLN A 211 2.36 -18.80 6.18
CA GLN A 211 3.16 -18.96 4.96
C GLN A 211 3.72 -20.38 4.82
N ALA A 212 4.18 -21.00 5.91
CA ALA A 212 4.63 -22.39 5.92
C ALA A 212 3.51 -23.36 5.54
N LEU A 213 2.33 -23.19 6.16
CA LEU A 213 1.13 -23.99 5.89
C LEU A 213 0.72 -23.88 4.42
N TRP A 214 0.72 -22.66 3.86
CA TRP A 214 0.37 -22.43 2.46
C TRP A 214 1.35 -23.13 1.51
N TRP A 215 2.65 -23.04 1.79
CA TRP A 215 3.67 -23.71 0.99
C TRP A 215 3.55 -25.24 1.08
N LEU A 216 3.31 -25.76 2.29
CA LEU A 216 3.16 -27.17 2.58
C LEU A 216 1.95 -27.78 1.84
N VAL A 217 0.79 -27.15 1.94
CA VAL A 217 -0.43 -27.52 1.21
C VAL A 217 -0.19 -27.41 -0.30
N GLY A 218 0.53 -26.36 -0.73
CA GLY A 218 0.96 -26.18 -2.11
C GLY A 218 1.83 -27.33 -2.66
N ARG A 219 2.58 -28.04 -1.81
CA ARG A 219 3.49 -29.11 -2.24
C ARG A 219 2.95 -30.52 -2.04
N ARG A 220 2.21 -30.75 -0.94
CA ARG A 220 1.86 -32.10 -0.46
C ARG A 220 0.38 -32.46 -0.63
N ALA A 221 -0.51 -31.49 -0.89
CA ALA A 221 -1.92 -31.80 -1.06
C ALA A 221 -2.14 -32.65 -2.32
N ARG A 222 -2.78 -33.81 -2.14
CA ARG A 222 -3.18 -34.73 -3.22
C ARG A 222 -4.45 -34.26 -3.93
N THR A 223 -5.31 -33.54 -3.23
CA THR A 223 -6.55 -32.95 -3.73
C THR A 223 -6.46 -31.42 -3.68
N ASP A 224 -7.30 -30.73 -4.46
CA ASP A 224 -7.33 -29.26 -4.49
C ASP A 224 -8.16 -28.64 -3.34
N GLU A 225 -8.96 -29.43 -2.62
CA GLU A 225 -9.85 -28.96 -1.55
C GLU A 225 -9.13 -28.13 -0.47
N PRO A 226 -7.95 -28.52 0.06
CA PRO A 226 -7.28 -27.73 1.09
C PRO A 226 -6.79 -26.38 0.56
N ARG A 227 -6.45 -26.29 -0.74
CA ARG A 227 -6.07 -25.01 -1.37
C ARG A 227 -7.28 -24.11 -1.54
N VAL A 228 -8.42 -24.67 -1.93
CA VAL A 228 -9.68 -23.92 -2.05
C VAL A 228 -10.08 -23.32 -0.71
N LEU A 229 -10.02 -24.11 0.38
CA LEU A 229 -10.30 -23.62 1.73
C LEU A 229 -9.38 -22.45 2.13
N LEU A 230 -8.08 -22.60 1.92
CA LEU A 230 -7.10 -21.54 2.18
C LEU A 230 -7.38 -20.28 1.36
N ASP A 231 -7.79 -20.44 0.10
CA ASP A 231 -8.17 -19.31 -0.76
C ASP A 231 -9.44 -18.60 -0.30
N VAL A 232 -10.45 -19.35 0.16
CA VAL A 232 -11.67 -18.80 0.76
C VAL A 232 -11.35 -17.98 2.00
N ILE A 233 -10.58 -18.54 2.94
CA ILE A 233 -10.18 -17.83 4.18
C ILE A 233 -9.45 -16.54 3.82
N ALA A 234 -8.49 -16.59 2.91
CA ALA A 234 -7.70 -15.43 2.56
C ALA A 234 -8.47 -14.42 1.69
N ASN A 235 -9.56 -14.80 1.00
CA ASN A 235 -10.51 -13.86 0.41
C ASN A 235 -11.31 -13.14 1.49
N ILE A 236 -11.82 -13.87 2.50
CA ILE A 236 -12.55 -13.28 3.63
C ILE A 236 -11.66 -12.29 4.39
N VAL A 237 -10.45 -12.68 4.76
CA VAL A 237 -9.48 -11.81 5.47
C VAL A 237 -9.18 -10.55 4.65
N HIS A 238 -8.95 -10.69 3.35
CA HIS A 238 -8.72 -9.56 2.48
C HIS A 238 -9.92 -8.61 2.36
N ASN A 239 -11.12 -9.17 2.19
CA ASN A 239 -12.35 -8.38 2.05
C ASN A 239 -12.68 -7.66 3.37
N GLY A 240 -12.43 -8.30 4.52
CA GLY A 240 -12.51 -7.68 5.83
C GLY A 240 -11.48 -6.55 6.00
N ALA A 241 -10.21 -6.78 5.64
CA ALA A 241 -9.19 -5.74 5.68
C ALA A 241 -9.51 -4.55 4.76
N LEU A 242 -10.05 -4.81 3.56
CA LEU A 242 -10.52 -3.76 2.66
C LEU A 242 -11.66 -2.93 3.28
N LEU A 243 -12.61 -3.59 3.95
CA LEU A 243 -13.68 -2.91 4.67
C LEU A 243 -13.12 -2.04 5.80
N VAL A 244 -12.16 -2.55 6.58
CA VAL A 244 -11.48 -1.79 7.64
C VAL A 244 -10.78 -0.57 7.06
N ILE A 245 -10.03 -0.70 5.96
CA ILE A 245 -9.38 0.44 5.29
C ILE A 245 -10.41 1.50 4.85
N MET A 246 -11.54 1.06 4.28
CA MET A 246 -12.61 1.97 3.87
C MET A 246 -13.26 2.67 5.08
N ALA A 247 -13.52 1.93 6.15
CA ALA A 247 -14.09 2.47 7.38
C ALA A 247 -13.13 3.46 8.05
N GLU A 248 -11.84 3.11 8.16
CA GLU A 248 -10.79 3.98 8.69
C GLU A 248 -10.73 5.31 7.96
N ALA A 249 -10.71 5.29 6.62
CA ALA A 249 -10.73 6.54 5.84
C ALA A 249 -11.98 7.38 6.15
N CYS A 250 -13.16 6.76 6.29
CA CYS A 250 -14.37 7.47 6.67
C CYS A 250 -14.29 8.07 8.09
N LEU A 251 -13.72 7.32 9.04
CA LEU A 251 -13.55 7.75 10.41
C LEU A 251 -12.56 8.92 10.50
N ILE A 252 -11.46 8.87 9.76
CA ILE A 252 -10.48 9.97 9.68
C ILE A 252 -11.19 11.26 9.24
N TYR A 253 -11.99 11.24 8.17
CA TYR A 253 -12.70 12.43 7.72
C TYR A 253 -13.83 12.87 8.64
N ALA A 254 -14.63 11.92 9.13
CA ALA A 254 -15.74 12.23 10.04
C ALA A 254 -15.22 12.89 11.32
N THR A 255 -14.20 12.30 11.95
CA THR A 255 -13.60 12.83 13.17
C THR A 255 -12.88 14.14 12.92
N ALA A 256 -12.12 14.26 11.82
CA ALA A 256 -11.45 15.50 11.46
C ALA A 256 -12.45 16.64 11.20
N GLY A 257 -13.60 16.36 10.58
CA GLY A 257 -14.65 17.35 10.37
C GLY A 257 -15.39 17.73 11.65
N TRP A 258 -15.77 16.73 12.46
CA TRP A 258 -16.50 16.95 13.72
C TRP A 258 -15.67 17.68 14.77
N TYR A 259 -14.36 17.43 14.79
CA TYR A 259 -13.43 18.15 15.66
C TYR A 259 -13.30 19.62 15.24
N LYS A 260 -13.28 19.91 13.92
CA LYS A 260 -13.24 21.28 13.41
C LYS A 260 -14.50 22.07 13.79
N ILE A 261 -15.69 21.47 13.72
CA ILE A 261 -16.95 22.13 14.10
C ILE A 261 -16.91 22.68 15.54
N GLN A 262 -16.16 22.06 16.44
CA GLN A 262 -16.04 22.48 17.84
C GLN A 262 -15.02 23.61 18.07
N GLY A 263 -14.16 23.92 17.09
CA GLY A 263 -13.12 24.93 17.24
C GLY A 263 -13.60 26.32 16.88
N SER A 264 -13.41 27.31 17.76
CA SER A 264 -13.81 28.71 17.55
C SER A 264 -13.29 29.29 16.23
N ARG A 265 -12.03 29.03 15.88
CA ARG A 265 -11.44 29.49 14.60
C ARG A 265 -12.19 28.98 13.37
N TRP A 266 -12.77 27.79 13.43
CA TRP A 266 -13.58 27.22 12.35
C TRP A 266 -14.99 27.80 12.35
N GLN A 267 -15.58 28.01 13.54
CA GLN A 267 -16.88 28.66 13.71
C GLN A 267 -16.89 30.11 13.24
N ASP A 268 -15.76 30.80 13.40
CA ASP A 268 -15.63 32.21 12.99
C ASP A 268 -15.18 32.34 11.52
N GLY A 269 -14.98 31.22 10.81
CA GLY A 269 -14.60 31.19 9.39
C GLY A 269 -13.16 31.60 9.09
N THR A 270 -12.27 31.62 10.10
CA THR A 270 -10.89 32.12 9.96
C THR A 270 -9.83 31.03 10.03
N ALA A 271 -10.20 29.76 10.28
CA ALA A 271 -9.24 28.70 10.60
C ALA A 271 -8.11 28.51 9.57
N VAL A 272 -8.42 28.60 8.28
CA VAL A 272 -7.44 28.38 7.21
C VAL A 272 -6.41 29.52 7.11
N TYR A 273 -6.71 30.70 7.65
CA TYR A 273 -5.77 31.83 7.67
C TYR A 273 -4.51 31.52 8.48
N TYR A 274 -4.64 30.83 9.61
CA TYR A 274 -3.53 30.66 10.55
C TYR A 274 -2.42 29.74 10.05
N PRO A 275 -2.69 28.54 9.51
CA PRO A 275 -1.64 27.70 8.93
C PRO A 275 -0.85 28.39 7.81
N LEU A 276 -1.51 29.24 7.02
CA LEU A 276 -0.86 30.00 5.95
C LEU A 276 0.18 31.02 6.46
N HIS A 277 0.09 31.43 7.73
CA HIS A 277 0.96 32.42 8.35
C HIS A 277 1.85 31.84 9.47
N LEU A 278 1.86 30.52 9.63
CA LEU A 278 2.85 29.85 10.48
C LEU A 278 4.10 29.61 9.63
N GLU A 279 5.25 30.15 10.04
CA GLU A 279 6.53 30.04 9.30
C GLU A 279 6.86 28.58 8.95
N TYR A 280 6.56 27.65 9.86
CA TYR A 280 6.78 26.23 9.66
C TYR A 280 5.95 25.62 8.50
N PHE A 281 4.77 26.16 8.21
CA PHE A 281 3.83 25.65 7.20
C PHE A 281 3.64 26.63 6.02
N SER A 282 4.49 27.65 5.88
CA SER A 282 4.37 28.66 4.81
C SER A 282 5.63 28.69 3.94
N PRO A 283 5.88 27.64 3.12
CA PRO A 283 7.02 27.61 2.21
C PRO A 283 6.96 28.68 1.12
N TRP A 284 5.77 29.25 0.87
CA TRP A 284 5.52 30.24 -0.18
C TRP A 284 4.77 31.46 0.37
N PRO A 285 5.44 32.40 1.06
CA PRO A 285 4.78 33.53 1.69
C PRO A 285 3.88 34.33 0.72
N ALA A 286 4.37 34.62 -0.48
CA ALA A 286 3.59 35.34 -1.49
C ALA A 286 2.29 34.61 -1.92
N LEU A 287 2.29 33.27 -1.94
CA LEU A 287 1.11 32.48 -2.25
C LEU A 287 0.13 32.45 -1.06
N ALA A 288 0.65 32.37 0.16
CA ALA A 288 -0.14 32.49 1.38
C ALA A 288 -0.81 33.86 1.49
N ASP A 289 -0.09 34.94 1.19
CA ASP A 289 -0.61 36.31 1.15
C ASP A 289 -1.72 36.44 0.10
N LEU A 290 -1.51 35.90 -1.10
CA LEU A 290 -2.52 35.91 -2.16
C LEU A 290 -3.79 35.13 -1.77
N LEU A 291 -3.62 33.96 -1.15
CA LEU A 291 -4.74 33.12 -0.70
C LEU A 291 -5.48 33.74 0.50
N SER A 292 -4.81 34.58 1.26
CA SER A 292 -5.39 35.24 2.43
C SER A 292 -5.86 36.68 2.15
N ALA A 293 -5.59 37.20 0.95
CA ALA A 293 -5.94 38.56 0.53
C ALA A 293 -7.46 38.84 0.53
N SER A 294 -8.30 37.80 0.47
CA SER A 294 -9.76 37.92 0.53
C SER A 294 -10.30 37.14 1.72
N GLY A 295 -10.84 37.86 2.72
CA GLY A 295 -11.52 37.25 3.87
C GLY A 295 -12.69 36.35 3.46
N THR A 296 -13.40 36.70 2.38
CA THR A 296 -14.47 35.85 1.81
C THR A 296 -13.92 34.53 1.29
N MET A 297 -12.76 34.53 0.63
CA MET A 297 -12.14 33.30 0.14
C MET A 297 -11.70 32.40 1.30
N VAL A 298 -11.06 32.98 2.32
CA VAL A 298 -10.69 32.25 3.55
C VAL A 298 -11.92 31.62 4.21
N LEU A 299 -13.02 32.37 4.31
CA LEU A 299 -14.28 31.89 4.87
C LEU A 299 -14.87 30.73 4.06
N LEU A 300 -14.93 30.86 2.73
CA LEU A 300 -15.44 29.82 1.84
C LEU A 300 -14.61 28.54 1.91
N VAL A 301 -13.28 28.65 1.94
CA VAL A 301 -12.39 27.47 2.06
C VAL A 301 -12.54 26.84 3.44
N THR A 302 -12.57 27.65 4.51
CA THR A 302 -12.73 27.16 5.90
C THR A 302 -14.01 26.33 6.06
N TYR A 303 -15.16 26.87 5.63
CA TYR A 303 -16.43 26.14 5.71
C TYR A 303 -16.53 24.99 4.69
N GLY A 304 -16.00 25.20 3.47
CA GLY A 304 -16.00 24.20 2.40
C GLY A 304 -15.26 22.93 2.80
N THR A 305 -14.09 23.06 3.42
CA THR A 305 -13.31 21.96 3.98
C THR A 305 -14.13 21.14 4.98
N VAL A 306 -14.78 21.79 5.95
CA VAL A 306 -15.59 21.10 6.97
C VAL A 306 -16.78 20.39 6.32
N LEU A 307 -17.50 21.08 5.42
CA LEU A 307 -18.66 20.53 4.74
C LEU A 307 -18.30 19.25 3.96
N VAL A 308 -17.21 19.28 3.20
CA VAL A 308 -16.78 18.13 2.39
C VAL A 308 -16.36 16.96 3.27
N GLN A 309 -15.58 17.21 4.32
CA GLN A 309 -15.08 16.16 5.23
C GLN A 309 -16.22 15.48 5.99
N VAL A 310 -17.18 16.26 6.51
CA VAL A 310 -18.34 15.72 7.23
C VAL A 310 -19.31 15.03 6.28
N ALA A 311 -19.54 15.57 5.08
CA ALA A 311 -20.49 14.98 4.14
C ALA A 311 -20.00 13.64 3.55
N PHE A 312 -18.70 13.48 3.32
CA PHE A 312 -18.15 12.35 2.54
C PHE A 312 -18.67 10.97 2.95
N PRO A 313 -18.66 10.55 4.23
CA PRO A 313 -19.17 9.24 4.66
C PRO A 313 -20.65 9.01 4.28
N PHE A 314 -21.47 10.07 4.33
CA PHE A 314 -22.89 10.00 3.98
C PHE A 314 -23.13 9.95 2.47
N THR A 315 -22.16 10.39 1.66
CA THR A 315 -22.29 10.39 0.19
C THR A 315 -21.95 9.05 -0.45
N LEU A 316 -21.40 8.09 0.29
CA LEU A 316 -20.96 6.78 -0.23
C LEU A 316 -22.08 6.00 -0.94
N PHE A 317 -23.34 6.20 -0.54
CA PHE A 317 -24.51 5.56 -1.15
C PHE A 317 -24.83 6.07 -2.57
N ASN A 318 -24.36 7.26 -2.93
CA ASN A 318 -24.54 7.83 -4.27
C ASN A 318 -23.19 7.97 -4.98
N ARG A 319 -22.94 7.05 -5.92
CA ARG A 319 -21.69 7.00 -6.70
C ARG A 319 -21.30 8.30 -7.39
N ARG A 320 -22.25 9.15 -7.79
CA ARG A 320 -21.94 10.43 -8.46
C ARG A 320 -21.44 11.45 -7.46
N VAL A 321 -22.22 11.67 -6.40
CA VAL A 321 -21.90 12.60 -5.32
C VAL A 321 -20.58 12.20 -4.66
N LYS A 322 -20.42 10.92 -4.30
CA LYS A 322 -19.18 10.38 -3.76
C LYS A 322 -17.96 10.71 -4.63
N ASN A 323 -18.04 10.50 -5.95
CA ASN A 323 -16.89 10.72 -6.83
C ASN A 323 -16.56 12.21 -6.98
N VAL A 324 -17.55 13.10 -6.91
CA VAL A 324 -17.33 14.56 -6.91
C VAL A 324 -16.63 14.96 -5.62
N LEU A 325 -17.15 14.57 -4.45
CA LEU A 325 -16.52 14.88 -3.16
C LEU A 325 -15.12 14.29 -3.06
N LEU A 326 -14.92 13.04 -3.51
CA LEU A 326 -13.60 12.41 -3.55
C LEU A 326 -12.60 13.23 -4.38
N ALA A 327 -13.02 13.78 -5.53
CA ALA A 327 -12.17 14.62 -6.35
C ALA A 327 -11.83 15.95 -5.64
N VAL A 328 -12.81 16.56 -4.96
CA VAL A 328 -12.59 17.77 -4.16
C VAL A 328 -11.61 17.49 -3.02
N MET A 329 -11.76 16.38 -2.29
CA MET A 329 -10.88 16.00 -1.18
C MET A 329 -9.46 15.69 -1.65
N MET A 330 -9.30 14.93 -2.73
CA MET A 330 -7.98 14.69 -3.31
C MET A 330 -7.32 15.99 -3.80
N THR A 331 -8.12 16.95 -4.28
CA THR A 331 -7.63 18.28 -4.67
C THR A 331 -7.23 19.10 -3.45
N GLU A 332 -8.00 19.06 -2.37
CA GLU A 332 -7.66 19.70 -1.09
C GLU A 332 -6.30 19.20 -0.59
N HIS A 333 -6.08 17.88 -0.57
CA HIS A 333 -4.78 17.31 -0.20
C HIS A 333 -3.66 17.73 -1.14
N ALA A 334 -3.90 17.79 -2.46
CA ALA A 334 -2.91 18.28 -3.41
C ALA A 334 -2.56 19.76 -3.18
N VAL A 335 -3.54 20.59 -2.82
CA VAL A 335 -3.32 22.00 -2.44
C VAL A 335 -2.51 22.08 -1.16
N ILE A 336 -2.87 21.32 -0.11
CA ILE A 336 -2.11 21.24 1.15
C ILE A 336 -0.65 20.83 0.91
N ALA A 337 -0.42 19.88 0.00
CA ALA A 337 0.92 19.39 -0.33
C ALA A 337 1.84 20.51 -0.80
N VAL A 338 1.30 21.43 -1.59
CA VAL A 338 2.05 22.52 -2.23
C VAL A 338 2.06 23.77 -1.36
N VAL A 339 0.88 24.21 -0.93
CA VAL A 339 0.68 25.48 -0.22
C VAL A 339 1.23 25.41 1.20
N LEU A 340 0.95 24.31 1.92
CA LEU A 340 1.39 24.15 3.32
C LEU A 340 2.71 23.39 3.46
N GLY A 341 3.31 22.95 2.35
CA GLY A 341 4.57 22.21 2.38
C GLY A 341 4.48 20.84 3.03
N LEU A 342 3.31 20.18 2.99
CA LEU A 342 3.05 18.88 3.60
C LEU A 342 2.87 17.74 2.58
N PRO A 343 3.88 17.44 1.74
CA PRO A 343 3.69 16.50 0.63
C PRO A 343 3.46 15.05 1.09
N PHE A 344 4.11 14.60 2.17
CA PHE A 344 3.99 13.21 2.63
C PHE A 344 2.66 12.93 3.31
N PHE A 345 2.21 13.87 4.16
CA PHE A 345 0.84 13.89 4.68
C PHE A 345 -0.19 13.75 3.56
N SER A 346 -0.12 14.65 2.57
CA SER A 346 -1.07 14.66 1.46
C SER A 346 -1.00 13.41 0.59
N LEU A 347 0.20 12.88 0.34
CA LEU A 347 0.35 11.63 -0.41
C LEU A 347 -0.24 10.43 0.35
N ALA A 348 -0.08 10.37 1.68
CA ALA A 348 -0.70 9.34 2.51
C ALA A 348 -2.24 9.43 2.46
N MET A 349 -2.79 10.64 2.55
CA MET A 349 -4.24 10.86 2.46
C MET A 349 -4.80 10.53 1.07
N ILE A 350 -4.14 10.98 0.00
CA ILE A 350 -4.54 10.63 -1.39
C ILE A 350 -4.46 9.12 -1.62
N ALA A 351 -3.45 8.44 -1.05
CA ALA A 351 -3.33 6.98 -1.12
C ALA A 351 -4.46 6.27 -0.37
N ALA A 352 -4.88 6.78 0.80
CA ALA A 352 -6.05 6.28 1.52
C ALA A 352 -7.33 6.45 0.69
N ASP A 353 -7.56 7.66 0.17
CA ASP A 353 -8.72 8.03 -0.65
C ASP A 353 -8.86 7.18 -1.92
N ALA A 354 -7.74 6.71 -2.46
CA ALA A 354 -7.71 5.86 -3.64
C ALA A 354 -8.54 4.57 -3.49
N VAL A 355 -8.83 4.14 -2.26
CA VAL A 355 -9.75 3.02 -2.00
C VAL A 355 -11.15 3.25 -2.58
N PHE A 356 -11.60 4.51 -2.66
CA PHE A 356 -12.92 4.85 -3.16
C PHE A 356 -12.96 5.11 -4.67
N LEU A 357 -11.82 5.05 -5.37
CA LEU A 357 -11.76 5.33 -6.80
C LEU A 357 -12.57 4.30 -7.62
N PRO A 358 -13.28 4.74 -8.68
CA PRO A 358 -14.01 3.83 -9.54
C PRO A 358 -13.07 2.84 -10.27
N THR A 359 -13.40 1.54 -10.23
CA THR A 359 -12.63 0.51 -10.93
C THR A 359 -12.46 0.80 -12.42
N GLY A 360 -13.49 1.37 -13.08
CA GLY A 360 -13.40 1.78 -14.48
C GLY A 360 -12.38 2.89 -14.73
N PHE A 361 -12.23 3.83 -13.79
CA PHE A 361 -11.19 4.86 -13.85
C PHE A 361 -9.79 4.23 -13.73
N LEU A 362 -9.59 3.37 -12.73
CA LEU A 362 -8.32 2.68 -12.50
C LEU A 362 -7.91 1.80 -13.70
N ARG A 363 -8.84 1.04 -14.28
CA ARG A 363 -8.58 0.24 -15.49
C ARG A 363 -8.14 1.10 -16.68
N ARG A 364 -8.79 2.25 -16.90
CA ARG A 364 -8.40 3.19 -17.97
C ARG A 364 -7.01 3.75 -17.74
N LEU A 365 -6.68 4.11 -16.49
CA LEU A 365 -5.35 4.60 -16.12
C LEU A 365 -4.28 3.53 -16.40
N GLY A 366 -4.49 2.29 -15.94
CA GLY A 366 -3.58 1.18 -16.22
C GLY A 366 -3.41 0.88 -17.71
N GLY A 367 -4.49 0.96 -18.50
CA GLY A 367 -4.43 0.79 -19.95
C GLY A 367 -3.70 1.91 -20.69
N ARG A 368 -3.75 3.16 -20.18
CA ARG A 368 -2.92 4.26 -20.70
C ARG A 368 -1.45 4.06 -20.36
N ALA A 369 -1.13 3.69 -19.12
CA ALA A 369 0.24 3.41 -18.70
C ALA A 369 0.87 2.25 -19.49
N ALA A 370 0.11 1.17 -19.74
CA ALA A 370 0.58 0.07 -20.58
C ALA A 370 0.89 0.51 -22.02
N ARG A 371 -0.01 1.28 -22.65
CA ARG A 371 0.21 1.83 -23.99
C ARG A 371 1.40 2.79 -24.06
N ALA A 372 1.57 3.64 -23.04
CA ALA A 372 2.72 4.53 -22.95
C ALA A 372 4.03 3.74 -22.88
N ARG A 373 4.07 2.68 -22.05
CA ARG A 373 5.22 1.77 -21.97
C ARG A 373 5.52 1.08 -23.30
N ASP A 374 4.49 0.64 -24.02
CA ASP A 374 4.67 -0.07 -25.29
C ASP A 374 5.10 0.87 -26.43
N ARG A 375 4.95 2.19 -26.25
CA ARG A 375 5.48 3.25 -27.14
C ARG A 375 6.95 3.61 -26.86
N LEU A 376 7.51 3.23 -25.72
CA LEU A 376 8.95 3.39 -25.50
C LEU A 376 9.68 2.38 -26.40
N PRO A 377 10.62 2.83 -27.26
CA PRO A 377 11.36 1.93 -28.13
C PRO A 377 12.08 0.89 -27.28
N ARG A 378 11.75 -0.39 -27.48
CA ARG A 378 12.49 -1.51 -26.89
C ARG A 378 13.88 -1.50 -27.52
N ARG A 379 14.83 -0.83 -26.86
CA ARG A 379 16.27 -0.99 -27.14
C ARG A 379 16.62 -2.45 -26.81
N GLY A 380 16.58 -3.32 -27.82
CA GLY A 380 16.98 -4.74 -27.66
C GLY A 380 16.23 -5.71 -28.59
N GLY A 381 16.80 -5.87 -29.79
CA GLY A 381 16.70 -7.00 -30.73
C GLY A 381 15.57 -8.03 -30.58
N ARG A 382 14.62 -7.98 -31.52
CA ARG A 382 14.10 -9.21 -32.16
C ARG A 382 14.27 -9.01 -33.66
N THR A 383 15.40 -9.49 -34.18
CA THR A 383 15.54 -9.82 -35.60
C THR A 383 14.36 -10.72 -35.96
N PRO A 384 13.54 -10.39 -36.98
CA PRO A 384 12.54 -11.33 -37.47
C PRO A 384 13.29 -12.55 -38.00
N LEU A 385 13.08 -13.72 -37.39
CA LEU A 385 13.52 -14.98 -38.00
C LEU A 385 12.76 -15.11 -39.32
N PRO A 386 13.43 -15.33 -40.47
CA PRO A 386 12.77 -15.58 -41.74
C PRO A 386 11.86 -16.80 -41.61
N GLY A 387 10.62 -16.68 -42.08
CA GLY A 387 9.63 -17.75 -42.03
C GLY A 387 10.16 -19.03 -42.67
N GLN A 388 9.93 -20.16 -42.01
CA GLN A 388 10.10 -21.48 -42.61
C GLN A 388 9.28 -21.52 -43.91
N ARG A 389 9.97 -21.74 -45.04
CA ARG A 389 9.34 -22.02 -46.33
C ARG A 389 8.40 -23.20 -46.13
N ALA A 390 7.14 -23.02 -46.52
CA ALA A 390 6.21 -24.11 -46.69
C ALA A 390 6.82 -25.12 -47.67
N HIS A 391 6.64 -26.41 -47.37
CA HIS A 391 6.96 -27.52 -48.25
C HIS A 391 6.35 -27.27 -49.64
N GLU A 392 7.20 -27.02 -50.65
CA GLU A 392 6.80 -27.17 -52.04
C GLU A 392 6.51 -28.64 -52.29
N SER A 393 5.26 -28.94 -52.67
CA SER A 393 4.85 -30.23 -53.19
C SER A 393 5.59 -30.50 -54.51
N PRO A 394 6.14 -31.71 -54.74
CA PRO A 394 6.85 -32.01 -55.98
C PRO A 394 5.94 -31.93 -57.20
N GLU A 395 6.47 -31.28 -58.23
CA GLU A 395 5.91 -31.09 -59.57
C GLU A 395 5.30 -32.38 -60.14
N ALA A 396 4.08 -32.26 -60.66
CA ALA A 396 3.53 -33.20 -61.62
C ALA A 396 4.19 -32.97 -62.98
N THR A 397 5.14 -33.82 -63.33
CA THR A 397 5.77 -33.89 -64.65
C THR A 397 4.75 -34.32 -65.69
N HIS A 398 4.14 -33.37 -66.42
CA HIS A 398 3.40 -33.67 -67.64
C HIS A 398 4.37 -33.77 -68.81
N VAL A 399 4.62 -35.01 -69.25
CA VAL A 399 5.30 -35.33 -70.51
C VAL A 399 4.27 -35.20 -71.64
N GLY A 400 4.54 -34.33 -72.60
CA GLY A 400 3.70 -34.15 -73.78
C GLY A 400 3.89 -35.27 -74.81
N PHE A 401 2.82 -35.62 -75.50
CA PHE A 401 2.87 -36.19 -76.84
C PHE A 401 1.87 -35.43 -77.71
N GLY A 402 2.36 -34.89 -78.83
CA GLY A 402 1.53 -34.35 -79.89
C GLY A 402 1.07 -35.43 -80.86
N ALA A 403 -0.08 -35.19 -81.46
CA ALA A 403 -0.40 -35.42 -82.86
C ALA A 403 -1.51 -34.44 -83.24
#